data_AF-A0A8T2TUR0-F1
#
_entry.id   AF-A0A8T2TUR0-F1
#
_cell.length_a   1.000
_cell.length_b   1.000
_cell.length_c   1.000
_cell.angle_alpha   90.00
_cell.angle_beta   90.00
_cell.angle_gamma   90.00
#
_symmetry.space_group_name_H-M   'P 1'
#
loop_
_entity.id
_entity.type
_entity.pdbx_description
1 polymer ?
#
loop_
_entity_poly.entity_id
_entity_poly.type
_entity_poly.pdbx_seq_one_letter_code
_entity_poly.pdbx_strand_id
1 'polypeptide(L)'
;MDPAFLGVFLPVVLGFALCANWGKKERAVTVEVGGELGITKRNHKFQKLVEKAWEGANTLFDLFEQACKMHPKQNFLGTRKLIKKELGPSNDGRTFEKLTLGSYVWISYEEAYEQVCRFASGIVALGHQTRGEVRYLL
;
A
#
# COMPACT_ATOMS: atom_id res chain seq x y z
N MET A 1 -20.00 6.41 -55.76
CA MET A 1 -19.73 5.96 -54.38
C MET A 1 -20.79 6.55 -53.50
N ASP A 2 -21.59 5.72 -52.83
CA ASP A 2 -22.72 6.21 -52.03
C ASP A 2 -22.22 7.13 -50.90
N PRO A 3 -22.80 8.32 -50.70
CA PRO A 3 -22.35 9.27 -49.68
C PRO A 3 -22.44 8.69 -48.24
N ALA A 4 -23.30 7.69 -48.03
CA ALA A 4 -23.40 6.95 -46.77
C ALA A 4 -22.13 6.14 -46.45
N PHE A 5 -21.44 5.60 -47.46
CA PHE A 5 -20.19 4.85 -47.26
C PHE A 5 -19.06 5.75 -46.78
N LEU A 6 -18.95 6.98 -47.32
CA LEU A 6 -17.96 7.96 -46.86
C LEU A 6 -18.20 8.40 -45.41
N GLY A 7 -19.47 8.56 -45.02
CA GLY A 7 -19.86 8.95 -43.66
C GLY A 7 -19.49 7.94 -42.57
N VAL A 8 -19.38 6.65 -42.91
CA VAL A 8 -18.99 5.58 -41.97
C VAL A 8 -17.49 5.28 -42.03
N PHE A 9 -16.86 5.39 -43.20
CA PHE A 9 -15.43 5.11 -43.34
C PHE A 9 -14.56 6.20 -42.73
N LEU A 10 -14.95 7.47 -42.87
CA LEU A 10 -14.16 8.61 -42.42
C LEU A 10 -13.92 8.62 -40.89
N PRO A 11 -14.94 8.38 -40.03
CA PRO A 11 -14.74 8.31 -38.58
C PRO A 11 -13.91 7.09 -38.15
N VAL A 12 -14.03 5.97 -38.84
CA VAL A 12 -13.28 4.73 -38.54
C VAL A 12 -11.80 4.92 -38.84
N VAL A 13 -11.47 5.53 -39.98
CA VAL A 13 -10.07 5.81 -40.37
C VAL A 13 -9.46 6.88 -39.47
N LEU A 14 -10.20 7.95 -39.14
CA LEU A 14 -9.75 8.97 -38.18
C LEU A 14 -9.56 8.39 -36.77
N GLY A 15 -10.46 7.52 -36.32
CA GLY A 15 -10.34 6.83 -35.03
C GLY A 15 -9.09 5.94 -34.97
N PHE A 16 -8.80 5.20 -36.05
CA PHE A 16 -7.56 4.40 -36.14
C PHE A 16 -6.31 5.28 -36.16
N ALA A 17 -6.32 6.41 -36.87
CA ALA A 17 -5.19 7.33 -36.91
C ALA A 17 -4.92 7.99 -35.54
N LEU A 18 -5.97 8.33 -34.79
CA LEU A 18 -5.84 8.91 -33.45
C LEU A 18 -5.39 7.88 -32.41
N CYS A 19 -5.82 6.63 -32.52
CA CYS A 19 -5.42 5.55 -31.61
C CYS A 19 -4.03 4.95 -31.93
N ALA A 20 -3.57 5.03 -33.19
CA ALA A 20 -2.25 4.55 -33.60
C ALA A 20 -1.09 5.31 -32.91
N ASN A 21 -1.36 6.51 -32.40
CA ASN A 21 -0.39 7.34 -31.66
C ASN A 21 -0.31 7.02 -30.16
N TRP A 22 -0.89 5.92 -29.68
CA TRP A 22 -0.58 5.43 -28.35
C TRP A 22 0.82 4.83 -28.34
N GLY A 23 1.80 5.73 -28.25
CA GLY A 23 3.22 5.41 -28.16
C GLY A 23 3.47 4.31 -27.14
N LYS A 24 4.36 3.38 -27.49
CA LYS A 24 4.81 2.32 -26.58
C LYS A 24 5.28 2.99 -25.30
N LYS A 25 4.63 2.68 -24.17
CA LYS A 25 5.07 3.15 -22.84
C LYS A 25 6.40 2.49 -22.52
N GLU A 26 7.49 3.13 -22.92
CA GLU A 26 8.84 2.71 -22.52
C GLU A 26 8.97 2.91 -21.01
N ARG A 27 9.04 1.79 -20.28
CA ARG A 27 9.22 1.75 -18.82
C ARG A 27 10.69 1.76 -18.42
N ALA A 28 11.58 1.87 -19.40
CA ALA A 28 13.01 1.82 -19.21
C ALA A 28 13.60 3.18 -19.58
N VAL A 29 14.52 3.67 -18.78
CA VAL A 29 15.18 4.94 -19.03
C VAL A 29 16.60 4.64 -19.45
N THR A 30 17.00 5.16 -20.60
CA THR A 30 18.38 5.09 -21.09
C THR A 30 19.25 5.96 -20.19
N VAL A 31 20.28 5.35 -19.60
CA VAL A 31 21.26 6.06 -18.79
C VAL A 31 22.63 5.59 -19.25
N GLU A 32 23.55 6.53 -19.45
CA GLU A 32 24.93 6.22 -19.75
C GLU A 32 25.58 5.66 -18.47
N VAL A 33 25.99 4.39 -18.51
CA VAL A 33 26.62 3.72 -17.37
C VAL A 33 27.93 3.13 -17.86
N GLY A 34 29.06 3.64 -17.37
CA GLY A 34 30.39 3.13 -17.73
C GLY A 34 30.84 3.44 -19.16
N GLY A 35 30.34 4.50 -19.79
CA GLY A 35 30.73 4.92 -21.15
C GLY A 35 29.96 4.21 -22.28
N GLU A 36 29.01 3.33 -21.95
CA GLU A 36 28.07 2.71 -22.89
C GLU A 36 26.62 3.07 -22.54
N LEU A 37 25.75 3.09 -23.54
CA LEU A 37 24.31 3.33 -23.37
C LEU A 37 23.65 2.08 -22.75
N GLY A 38 23.40 2.13 -21.44
CA GLY A 38 22.70 1.10 -20.69
C GLY A 38 21.20 1.35 -20.58
N ILE A 39 20.41 0.28 -20.57
CA ILE A 39 18.97 0.34 -20.27
C ILE A 39 18.78 0.03 -18.78
N THR A 40 18.28 0.99 -18.00
CA THR A 40 17.96 0.77 -16.58
C THR A 40 16.45 0.84 -16.36
N LYS A 41 15.94 -0.11 -15.57
CA LYS A 41 14.55 -0.07 -15.10
C LYS A 41 14.51 0.82 -13.87
N ARG A 42 14.06 2.07 -14.04
CA ARG A 42 13.81 3.00 -12.94
C ARG A 42 12.39 3.55 -13.03
N ASN A 43 11.88 4.07 -11.92
CA ASN A 43 10.60 4.75 -11.92
C ASN A 43 10.67 5.99 -12.82
N HIS A 44 9.94 5.99 -13.94
CA HIS A 44 9.94 7.09 -14.91
C HIS A 44 9.47 8.43 -14.31
N LYS A 45 8.67 8.41 -13.22
CA LYS A 45 8.16 9.62 -12.58
C LYS A 45 9.23 10.41 -11.83
N PHE A 46 10.32 9.75 -11.43
CA PHE A 46 11.34 10.37 -10.58
C PHE A 46 12.71 10.27 -11.24
N GLN A 47 13.36 11.42 -11.38
CA GLN A 47 14.68 11.50 -11.99
C GLN A 47 15.80 10.91 -11.12
N LYS A 48 15.57 10.80 -9.80
CA LYS A 48 16.51 10.24 -8.83
C LYS A 48 15.79 9.22 -7.94
N LEU A 49 16.57 8.43 -7.20
CA LEU A 49 16.03 7.55 -6.17
C LEU A 49 15.19 8.37 -5.19
N VAL A 50 13.98 7.90 -4.90
CA VAL A 50 13.13 8.54 -3.90
C VAL A 50 13.66 8.14 -2.53
N GLU A 51 14.41 9.05 -1.89
CA GLU A 51 14.99 8.82 -0.57
C GLU A 51 13.96 8.96 0.55
N LYS A 52 12.95 9.83 0.37
CA LYS A 52 11.87 10.07 1.32
C LYS A 52 10.53 9.99 0.61
N ALA A 53 9.58 9.26 1.19
CA ALA A 53 8.25 9.12 0.60
C ALA A 53 7.46 10.43 0.60
N TRP A 54 7.59 11.23 1.67
CA TRP A 54 7.03 12.58 1.81
C TRP A 54 8.05 13.54 2.43
N GLU A 55 7.87 14.83 2.17
CA GLU A 55 8.70 15.86 2.77
C GLU A 55 8.55 15.86 4.31
N GLY A 56 9.67 15.95 5.02
CA GLY A 56 9.69 15.89 6.49
C GLY A 56 9.53 14.50 7.11
N ALA A 57 9.27 13.44 6.34
CA ALA A 57 9.19 12.07 6.86
C ALA A 57 10.60 11.44 6.96
N ASN A 58 11.34 11.73 8.04
CA ASN A 58 12.71 11.25 8.24
C ASN A 58 12.76 9.89 8.92
N THR A 59 11.74 9.57 9.72
CA THR A 59 11.57 8.27 10.41
C THR A 59 10.32 7.55 9.92
N LEU A 60 10.25 6.24 10.17
CA LEU A 60 9.02 5.47 9.93
C LEU A 60 7.85 6.00 10.75
N PHE A 61 8.13 6.54 11.95
CA PHE A 61 7.11 7.17 12.77
C PHE A 61 6.61 8.48 12.15
N ASP A 62 7.48 9.31 11.60
CA ASP A 62 7.09 10.55 10.92
C ASP A 62 6.18 10.24 9.73
N LEU A 63 6.50 9.19 8.96
CA LEU A 63 5.66 8.72 7.85
C LEU A 63 4.28 8.27 8.34
N PHE A 64 4.24 7.48 9.42
CA PHE A 64 2.99 7.04 10.04
C PHE A 64 2.16 8.20 10.56
N GLU A 65 2.77 9.15 11.27
CA GLU A 65 2.13 10.34 11.80
C GLU A 65 1.54 11.20 10.67
N GLN A 66 2.30 11.43 9.59
CA GLN A 66 1.80 12.16 8.43
C GLN A 66 0.62 11.45 7.76
N ALA A 67 0.67 10.13 7.60
CA ALA A 67 -0.44 9.35 7.06
C ALA A 67 -1.69 9.51 7.92
N CYS A 68 -1.55 9.44 9.25
CA CYS A 68 -2.66 9.62 10.18
C CYS A 68 -3.28 11.02 10.12
N LYS A 69 -2.46 12.06 9.98
CA LYS A 69 -2.93 13.46 9.84
C LYS A 69 -3.66 13.72 8.53
N MET A 70 -3.27 13.06 7.43
CA MET A 70 -3.92 13.24 6.13
C MET A 70 -5.28 12.54 6.03
N HIS A 71 -5.46 11.41 6.72
CA HIS A 71 -6.64 10.56 6.58
C HIS A 71 -7.33 10.22 7.91
N PRO A 72 -7.50 11.16 8.85
CA PRO A 72 -7.82 10.86 10.26
C PRO A 72 -9.08 10.02 10.42
N LYS A 73 -10.13 10.31 9.64
CA LYS A 73 -11.44 9.67 9.72
C LYS A 73 -11.60 8.43 8.83
N GLN A 74 -10.59 8.05 8.05
CA GLN A 74 -10.69 6.89 7.16
C GLN A 74 -10.40 5.59 7.93
N ASN A 75 -11.00 4.48 7.49
CA ASN A 75 -10.72 3.16 8.05
C ASN A 75 -9.26 2.77 7.81
N PHE A 76 -8.58 2.30 8.85
CA PHE A 76 -7.16 1.94 8.80
C PHE A 76 -6.92 0.47 9.14
N LEU A 77 -7.15 0.05 10.39
CA LEU A 77 -6.93 -1.33 10.83
C LEU A 77 -8.25 -2.05 11.07
N GLY A 78 -8.40 -3.22 10.45
CA GLY A 78 -9.61 -4.03 10.52
C GLY A 78 -9.37 -5.35 11.25
N THR A 79 -10.15 -5.62 12.29
CA THR A 79 -10.11 -6.89 13.04
C THR A 79 -11.44 -7.61 12.90
N ARG A 80 -11.42 -8.92 12.66
CA ARG A 80 -12.66 -9.72 12.60
C ARG A 80 -13.18 -10.03 14.00
N LYS A 81 -14.48 -9.85 14.23
CA LYS A 81 -15.12 -10.25 15.48
C LYS A 81 -15.04 -11.77 15.65
N LEU A 82 -14.58 -12.26 16.80
CA LEU A 82 -14.71 -13.68 17.13
C LEU A 82 -16.15 -13.96 17.56
N ILE A 83 -16.85 -14.84 16.83
CA ILE A 83 -18.23 -15.25 17.13
C ILE A 83 -18.24 -16.51 17.99
N LYS A 84 -17.46 -17.52 17.58
CA LYS A 84 -17.45 -18.81 18.25
C LYS A 84 -16.07 -19.44 18.18
N LYS A 85 -15.67 -20.12 19.25
CA LYS A 85 -14.47 -20.93 19.32
C LYS A 85 -14.89 -22.35 19.73
N GLU A 86 -14.61 -23.33 18.88
CA GLU A 86 -14.95 -24.73 19.10
C GLU A 86 -13.68 -25.56 19.16
N LEU A 87 -13.55 -26.42 20.16
CA LEU A 87 -12.47 -27.39 20.25
C LEU A 87 -12.95 -28.71 19.66
N GLY A 88 -12.30 -29.17 18.59
CA GLY A 88 -12.59 -30.47 17.97
C GLY A 88 -11.49 -31.49 18.24
N PRO A 89 -11.83 -32.78 18.37
CA PRO A 89 -10.83 -33.84 18.39
C PRO A 89 -10.20 -33.98 17.00
N SER A 90 -8.89 -33.87 16.90
CA SER A 90 -8.15 -34.31 15.71
C SER A 90 -7.91 -35.81 15.77
N ASN A 91 -7.81 -36.46 14.61
CA ASN A 91 -7.49 -37.89 14.50
C ASN A 91 -6.16 -38.26 15.19
N ASP A 92 -5.27 -37.29 15.39
CA ASP A 92 -3.96 -37.45 16.04
C ASP A 92 -3.98 -37.24 17.57
N GLY A 93 -5.16 -37.14 18.20
CA GLY A 93 -5.31 -36.90 19.64
C GLY A 93 -5.03 -35.45 20.10
N ARG A 94 -4.65 -34.56 19.18
CA ARG A 94 -4.52 -33.12 19.41
C ARG A 94 -5.90 -32.45 19.35
N THR A 95 -6.16 -31.47 20.20
CA THR A 95 -7.34 -30.61 20.07
C THR A 95 -7.06 -29.50 19.06
N PHE A 96 -7.96 -29.30 18.09
CA PHE A 96 -7.90 -28.16 17.18
C PHE A 96 -8.92 -27.11 17.58
N GLU A 97 -8.53 -25.84 17.49
CA GLU A 97 -9.42 -24.70 17.72
C GLU A 97 -10.00 -24.23 16.39
N LYS A 98 -11.29 -24.48 16.18
CA LYS A 98 -12.04 -23.91 15.07
C LYS A 98 -12.63 -22.57 15.50
N LEU A 99 -12.19 -21.51 14.84
CA LEU A 99 -12.71 -20.16 15.06
C LEU A 99 -13.76 -19.82 14.00
N THR A 100 -14.95 -19.43 14.45
CA THR A 100 -15.98 -18.79 13.63
C THR A 100 -15.83 -17.28 13.79
N LEU A 101 -15.45 -16.61 12.70
CA LEU A 101 -15.18 -15.18 12.69
C LEU A 101 -16.29 -14.44 11.94
N GLY A 102 -16.75 -13.33 12.50
CA GLY A 102 -17.76 -12.45 11.94
C GLY A 102 -17.20 -11.37 11.02
N SER A 103 -17.94 -10.26 10.93
CA SER A 103 -17.58 -9.08 10.15
C SER A 103 -16.34 -8.36 10.72
N TYR A 104 -15.69 -7.59 9.86
CA TYR A 104 -14.62 -6.68 10.26
C TYR A 104 -15.18 -5.51 11.08
N VAL A 105 -14.43 -5.13 12.11
CA VAL A 105 -14.53 -3.85 12.81
C VAL A 105 -13.28 -3.08 12.47
N TRP A 106 -13.47 -1.84 12.03
CA TRP A 106 -12.37 -0.96 11.64
C TRP A 106 -12.14 0.08 12.72
N ILE A 107 -10.88 0.39 12.97
CA ILE A 107 -10.49 1.62 13.64
C ILE A 107 -9.95 2.60 12.61
N SER A 108 -10.14 3.89 12.89
CA SER A 108 -9.67 4.97 12.02
C SER A 108 -8.17 5.22 12.18
N TYR A 109 -7.59 5.99 11.26
CA TYR A 109 -6.21 6.44 11.36
C TYR A 109 -5.93 7.24 12.65
N GLU A 110 -6.87 8.10 13.04
CA GLU A 110 -6.76 8.90 14.26
C GLU A 110 -6.79 8.02 15.52
N GLU A 111 -7.73 7.08 15.59
CA GLU A 111 -7.84 6.13 16.71
C GLU A 111 -6.59 5.26 16.84
N ALA A 112 -6.04 4.78 15.71
CA ALA A 112 -4.81 4.00 15.72
C ALA A 112 -3.60 4.82 16.20
N TYR A 113 -3.48 6.08 15.74
CA TYR A 113 -2.42 6.97 16.21
C TYR A 113 -2.51 7.20 17.72
N GLU A 114 -3.70 7.48 18.24
CA GLU A 114 -3.91 7.69 19.66
C GLU A 114 -3.56 6.44 20.49
N GLN A 115 -3.96 5.25 20.02
CA GLN A 115 -3.60 3.99 20.68
C GLN A 115 -2.09 3.75 20.72
N VAL A 116 -1.38 4.02 19.61
CA VAL A 116 0.08 3.90 19.53
C VAL A 116 0.75 4.87 20.51
N CYS A 117 0.31 6.13 20.56
CA CYS A 117 0.85 7.12 21.49
C CYS A 117 0.62 6.72 22.95
N ARG A 118 -0.60 6.27 23.31
CA ARG A 118 -0.91 5.78 24.66
C ARG A 118 -0.03 4.58 25.02
N PHE A 119 0.10 3.60 24.12
CA PHE A 119 0.96 2.44 24.33
C PHE A 119 2.43 2.82 24.54
N ALA A 120 2.98 3.68 23.67
CA ALA A 120 4.35 4.17 23.77
C ALA A 120 4.58 4.93 25.09
N SER A 121 3.65 5.79 25.50
CA SER A 121 3.74 6.49 26.79
C SER A 121 3.75 5.52 27.98
N GLY A 122 2.98 4.43 27.90
CA GLY A 122 2.96 3.40 28.94
C GLY A 122 4.30 2.67 29.05
N ILE A 123 4.90 2.31 27.92
CA ILE A 123 6.23 1.68 27.87
C ILE A 123 7.30 2.60 28.48
N VAL A 124 7.29 3.88 28.12
CA VAL A 124 8.23 4.86 28.68
C VAL A 124 8.01 5.03 30.19
N ALA A 125 6.76 5.08 30.64
CA ALA A 125 6.42 5.19 32.06
C ALA A 125 6.89 3.97 32.89
N LEU A 126 6.98 2.79 32.27
CA LEU A 126 7.52 1.57 32.89
C LEU A 126 9.07 1.56 32.93
N GLY A 127 9.73 2.62 32.48
CA GLY A 127 11.19 2.77 32.54
C GLY A 127 11.93 2.27 31.30
N HIS A 128 11.23 2.00 30.20
CA HIS A 128 11.87 1.56 28.96
C HIS A 128 12.66 2.69 28.30
N GLN A 129 13.85 2.38 27.80
CA GLN A 129 14.72 3.36 27.14
C GLN A 129 14.43 3.46 25.65
N THR A 130 14.67 4.62 25.05
CA THR A 130 14.35 4.94 23.64
C THR A 130 14.99 4.00 22.62
N ARG A 131 16.08 3.29 22.97
CA ARG A 131 16.77 2.31 22.10
C ARG A 131 16.70 0.88 22.63
N GLY A 132 15.82 0.61 23.58
CA GLY A 132 15.64 -0.73 24.14
C GLY A 132 14.90 -1.66 23.18
N GLU A 133 15.31 -2.93 23.17
CA GLU A 133 14.61 -3.99 22.43
C GLU A 133 13.23 -4.25 23.06
N VAL A 134 12.18 -4.29 22.23
CA VAL A 134 10.84 -4.69 22.66
C VAL A 134 10.56 -6.06 22.04
N ARG A 135 10.29 -7.06 22.88
CA ARG A 135 9.94 -8.42 22.43
C ARG A 135 8.44 -8.61 22.42
N TYR A 136 7.96 -9.22 21.34
CA TYR A 136 6.55 -9.58 21.16
C TYR A 136 6.43 -11.10 21.28
N LEU A 137 5.49 -11.58 22.09
CA LEU A 137 5.08 -12.98 22.09
C LEU A 137 3.91 -13.10 21.11
N LEU A 138 4.13 -13.85 20.02
CA LEU A 138 3.12 -14.17 19.01
C LEU A 138 2.57 -15.58 19.24
#